data_AF-E4TR22-F1
#
_entry.id   AF-E4TR22-F1
#
_cell.length_a   1.000
_cell.length_b   1.000
_cell.length_c   1.000
_cell.angle_alpha   90.00
_cell.angle_beta   90.00
_cell.angle_gamma   90.00
#
_symmetry.space_group_name_H-M   'P 1'
#
loop_
_entity.id
_entity.type
_entity.pdbx_description
1 polymer ?
#
loop_
_entity_poly.entity_id
_entity_poly.type
_entity_poly.pdbx_seq_one_letter_code
_entity_poly.pdbx_strand_id
1 'polypeptide(L)'
;MKKIGLIIILAIFILFLNPNTALTCDVCAENQPAGLENITHGEGPTAIWDYIISWGAVIIVGFTLVYSLKYLIKPKENSQSHIKNIVIDNL
;
A
#
# COMPACT_ATOMS: atom_id res chain seq x y z
N MET A 1 -14.55 10.12 -14.82
CA MET A 1 -14.56 9.35 -13.54
C MET A 1 -14.39 7.83 -13.70
N LYS A 2 -15.32 7.08 -14.32
CA LYS A 2 -15.21 5.59 -14.42
C LYS A 2 -13.92 5.10 -15.11
N LYS A 3 -13.46 5.80 -16.15
CA LYS A 3 -12.23 5.46 -16.90
C LYS A 3 -10.95 5.71 -16.08
N ILE A 4 -10.91 6.77 -15.27
CA ILE A 4 -9.77 7.09 -14.39
C ILE A 4 -9.68 6.09 -13.25
N GLY A 5 -10.81 5.70 -12.65
CA GLY A 5 -10.86 4.61 -11.68
C GLY A 5 -10.36 3.28 -12.26
N LEU A 6 -10.76 2.97 -13.50
CA LEU A 6 -10.28 1.78 -14.23
C LEU A 6 -8.77 1.86 -14.51
N ILE A 7 -8.23 3.01 -14.90
CA ILE A 7 -6.80 3.22 -15.14
C ILE A 7 -6.00 3.08 -13.85
N ILE A 8 -6.50 3.60 -12.72
CA ILE A 8 -5.85 3.46 -11.41
C ILE A 8 -5.87 1.99 -10.97
N ILE A 9 -6.99 1.29 -11.12
CA ILE A 9 -7.08 -0.15 -10.82
C ILE A 9 -6.11 -0.95 -11.70
N LEU A 10 -6.05 -0.63 -12.99
CA LEU A 10 -5.15 -1.29 -13.94
C LEU A 10 -3.67 -0.99 -13.63
N ALA A 11 -3.34 0.25 -13.26
CA ALA A 11 -1.98 0.64 -12.86
C ALA A 11 -1.55 -0.06 -11.58
N ILE A 12 -2.44 -0.15 -10.59
CA ILE A 12 -2.21 -0.92 -9.35
C ILE A 12 -2.02 -2.39 -9.68
N PHE A 13 -2.87 -2.97 -10.54
CA PHE A 13 -2.76 -4.35 -10.99
C PHE A 13 -1.43 -4.64 -11.70
N ILE A 14 -0.98 -3.75 -12.60
CA ILE A 14 0.32 -3.85 -13.27
C ILE A 14 1.48 -3.73 -12.28
N LEU A 15 1.36 -2.90 -11.24
CA LEU A 15 2.36 -2.79 -10.18
C LEU A 15 2.49 -4.10 -9.38
N PHE A 16 1.37 -4.77 -9.10
CA PHE A 16 1.32 -6.08 -8.44
C PHE A 16 1.74 -7.26 -9.34
N LEU A 17 1.73 -7.07 -10.66
CA LEU A 17 2.17 -8.09 -11.63
C LEU A 17 3.68 -8.08 -11.90
N ASN A 18 4.43 -7.14 -11.33
CA ASN A 18 5.89 -7.09 -11.54
C ASN A 18 6.57 -8.23 -10.77
N PRO A 19 7.14 -9.25 -11.43
CA PRO A 19 7.76 -10.40 -10.75
C PRO A 19 9.08 -10.03 -10.04
N ASN A 20 9.55 -8.78 -10.19
CA ASN A 20 10.73 -8.27 -9.47
C ASN A 20 10.41 -7.82 -8.04
N THR A 21 9.19 -8.04 -7.53
CA THR A 21 8.89 -7.85 -6.11
C THR A 21 9.56 -8.96 -5.30
N ALA A 22 10.75 -8.66 -4.78
CA ALA A 22 11.36 -9.38 -3.66
C ALA A 22 11.56 -10.90 -3.87
N LEU A 23 12.23 -11.29 -4.96
CA LEU A 23 12.88 -12.60 -5.00
C LEU A 23 13.96 -12.62 -3.91
N THR A 24 13.61 -13.16 -2.75
CA THR A 24 14.57 -13.37 -1.67
C THR A 24 15.61 -14.36 -2.16
N CYS A 25 16.88 -14.16 -1.78
CA CYS A 25 17.94 -15.11 -2.11
C CYS A 25 17.65 -16.47 -1.44
N ASP A 26 18.08 -17.60 -1.99
CA ASP A 26 17.80 -18.92 -1.39
C ASP A 26 18.19 -18.99 0.10
N VAL A 27 19.33 -18.37 0.44
CA VAL A 27 19.83 -18.24 1.82
C VAL A 27 18.88 -17.41 2.68
N CYS A 28 18.31 -16.36 2.11
CA CYS A 28 17.37 -15.47 2.79
C CYS A 28 16.03 -16.18 3.02
N ALA A 29 15.57 -17.01 2.07
CA ALA A 29 14.35 -17.80 2.19
C ALA A 29 14.46 -18.84 3.31
N GLU A 30 15.58 -19.56 3.37
CA GLU A 30 15.81 -20.62 4.36
C GLU A 30 15.87 -20.09 5.80
N ASN A 31 16.34 -18.85 5.98
CA ASN A 31 16.42 -18.20 7.28
C ASN A 31 15.17 -17.37 7.63
N GLN A 32 14.16 -17.35 6.76
CA GLN A 32 12.90 -16.68 7.05
C GLN A 32 11.95 -17.58 7.85
N PRO A 33 11.13 -16.99 8.73
CA PRO A 33 10.13 -17.75 9.47
C PRO A 33 9.02 -18.28 8.56
N ALA A 34 8.42 -19.39 8.99
CA ALA A 34 7.36 -20.08 8.25
C ALA A 34 6.19 -19.16 7.88
N GLY A 35 5.86 -19.12 6.59
CA GLY A 35 4.80 -18.29 6.01
C GLY A 35 5.24 -16.92 5.51
N LEU A 36 6.52 -16.54 5.70
CA LEU A 36 7.10 -15.29 5.17
C LEU A 36 8.22 -15.54 4.15
N GLU A 37 8.53 -16.80 3.85
CA GLU A 37 9.58 -17.16 2.89
C GLU A 37 9.24 -16.62 1.50
N ASN A 38 10.22 -16.01 0.83
CA ASN A 38 10.10 -15.44 -0.52
C ASN A 38 9.16 -14.23 -0.63
N ILE A 39 8.73 -13.64 0.48
CA ILE A 39 7.86 -12.45 0.46
C ILE A 39 8.68 -11.16 0.59
N THR A 40 9.74 -11.19 1.40
CA THR A 40 10.58 -10.02 1.66
C THR A 40 12.05 -10.34 1.44
N HIS A 41 12.85 -9.34 1.05
CA HIS A 41 14.31 -9.46 1.07
C HIS A 41 14.81 -9.10 2.48
N GLY A 42 15.74 -9.91 3.02
CA GLY A 42 16.34 -9.73 4.35
C GLY A 42 15.82 -10.72 5.39
N GLU A 43 16.39 -10.65 6.60
CA GLU A 43 15.96 -11.48 7.72
C GLU A 43 14.53 -11.11 8.13
N GLY A 44 13.67 -12.11 8.29
CA GLY A 44 12.28 -11.91 8.75
C GLY A 44 12.21 -11.61 10.25
N PRO A 45 10.99 -11.39 10.80
CA PRO A 45 10.80 -11.19 12.23
C PRO A 45 11.32 -12.39 13.03
N THR A 46 12.22 -12.15 13.99
CA THR A 46 12.87 -13.23 14.77
C THR A 46 12.29 -13.36 16.16
N ALA A 47 11.88 -12.25 16.77
CA ALA A 47 11.28 -12.20 18.10
C ALA A 47 9.77 -11.92 18.04
N ILE A 48 9.05 -12.31 19.09
CA ILE A 48 7.60 -12.03 19.25
C ILE A 48 7.28 -10.54 19.08
N TRP A 49 8.17 -9.66 19.56
CA TRP A 49 8.00 -8.21 19.47
C TRP A 49 8.10 -7.69 18.04
N ASP A 50 8.94 -8.30 17.22
CA ASP A 50 9.09 -7.95 15.80
C ASP A 50 7.74 -8.17 15.09
N TYR A 51 7.09 -9.31 15.33
CA TYR A 51 5.75 -9.60 14.78
C TYR A 51 4.71 -8.57 15.24
N ILE A 52 4.66 -8.26 16.53
CA ILE A 52 3.68 -7.32 17.08
C ILE A 52 3.85 -5.93 16.45
N ILE A 53 5.09 -5.45 16.35
CA ILE A 53 5.38 -4.12 15.79
C ILE A 53 5.09 -4.11 14.28
N SER A 54 5.54 -5.12 13.54
CA SER A 54 5.31 -5.21 12.09
C SER A 54 3.82 -5.26 11.77
N TRP A 55 3.03 -6.10 12.45
CA TRP A 55 1.59 -6.15 12.24
C TRP A 55 0.88 -4.87 12.69
N GLY A 56 1.33 -4.27 13.80
CA GLY A 56 0.84 -2.96 14.22
C GLY A 56 1.06 -1.88 13.16
N ALA A 57 2.25 -1.85 12.55
CA ALA A 57 2.58 -0.93 11.46
C ALA A 57 1.70 -1.17 10.22
N VAL A 58 1.52 -2.43 9.80
CA VAL A 58 0.65 -2.79 8.67
C VAL A 58 -0.78 -2.28 8.90
N ILE A 59 -1.32 -2.46 10.11
CA ILE A 59 -2.67 -2.01 10.46
C ILE A 59 -2.75 -0.48 10.39
N ILE A 60 -1.84 0.24 11.05
CA ILE A 60 -1.84 1.71 11.10
C ILE A 60 -1.70 2.29 9.69
N VAL A 61 -0.72 1.80 8.92
CA VAL A 61 -0.49 2.25 7.55
C VAL A 61 -1.71 1.95 6.69
N GLY A 62 -2.29 0.75 6.78
CA GLY A 62 -3.52 0.39 6.08
C GLY A 62 -4.68 1.35 6.37
N PHE A 63 -4.91 1.68 7.64
CA PHE A 63 -5.91 2.69 8.02
C PHE A 63 -5.58 4.06 7.42
N THR A 64 -4.34 4.54 7.57
CA THR A 64 -3.95 5.86 7.04
C THR A 64 -4.09 5.94 5.52
N LEU A 65 -3.74 4.87 4.79
CA LEU A 65 -3.90 4.79 3.35
C LEU A 65 -5.38 4.86 2.95
N VAL A 66 -6.24 4.06 3.60
CA VAL A 66 -7.68 4.08 3.33
C VAL A 66 -8.28 5.46 3.57
N TYR A 67 -7.95 6.11 4.70
CA TYR A 67 -8.46 7.45 4.99
C TYR A 67 -7.88 8.52 4.05
N SER A 68 -6.59 8.43 3.73
CA SER A 68 -5.95 9.31 2.74
C SER A 68 -6.69 9.25 1.40
N LEU A 69 -6.90 8.04 0.87
CA LEU A 69 -7.66 7.82 -0.36
C LEU A 69 -9.11 8.29 -0.25
N LYS A 70 -9.80 8.00 0.86
CA LYS A 70 -11.18 8.43 1.09
C LYS A 70 -11.33 9.94 1.00
N TYR A 71 -10.42 10.69 1.63
CA TYR A 71 -10.47 12.15 1.65
C TYR A 71 -9.90 12.80 0.37
N LEU A 72 -9.09 12.08 -0.40
CA LEU A 72 -8.68 12.49 -1.75
C LEU A 72 -9.81 12.30 -2.77
N ILE A 73 -10.51 11.16 -2.74
CA ILE A 73 -11.55 10.82 -3.73
C ILE A 73 -12.87 11.54 -3.44
N LYS A 74 -13.28 11.60 -2.16
CA LYS A 74 -14.52 12.25 -1.73
C LYS A 74 -14.25 13.17 -0.55
N PRO A 75 -13.66 14.34 -0.81
CA PRO A 75 -13.50 15.36 0.23
C PRO A 75 -14.88 15.73 0.76
N LYS A 76 -15.01 15.88 2.09
CA LYS A 76 -16.24 16.35 2.74
C LYS A 76 -16.37 17.88 2.70
N GLU A 77 -15.60 18.54 1.83
CA GLU A 77 -15.55 19.98 1.67
C GLU A 77 -16.44 20.39 0.50
N ASN A 78 -17.44 21.23 0.77
CA ASN A 78 -18.43 21.65 -0.21
C ASN A 78 -18.13 23.05 -0.78
N SER A 79 -17.14 23.76 -0.25
CA SER A 79 -16.75 25.07 -0.75
C SER A 79 -15.98 24.97 -2.07
N GLN A 80 -16.53 25.54 -3.14
CA GLN A 80 -15.88 25.60 -4.46
C GLN A 80 -14.57 26.40 -4.45
N SER A 81 -14.42 27.36 -3.52
CA SER A 81 -13.20 28.18 -3.42
C SER A 81 -12.04 27.49 -2.68
N HIS A 82 -12.25 26.28 -2.16
CA HIS A 82 -11.20 25.55 -1.49
C HIS A 82 -10.19 25.00 -2.51
N ILE A 83 -8.89 25.19 -2.25
CA ILE A 83 -7.78 24.81 -3.16
C ILE A 83 -7.90 23.38 -3.70
N LYS A 84 -8.46 22.46 -2.90
CA LYS A 84 -8.63 21.05 -3.27
C LYS A 84 -9.77 20.80 -4.28
N ASN A 85 -10.84 21.61 -4.25
CA ASN A 85 -11.95 21.51 -5.23
C ASN A 85 -11.58 22.17 -6.55
N ILE A 86 -10.80 23.26 -6.53
CA ILE A 86 -10.25 23.91 -7.73
C ILE A 86 -9.42 22.94 -8.56
N VAL A 87 -8.59 22.11 -7.93
CA VAL A 87 -7.75 21.13 -8.64
C VAL A 87 -8.60 20.00 -9.25
N ILE A 88 -9.65 19.54 -8.56
CA ILE A 88 -10.53 18.48 -9.05
C ILE A 88 -11.42 18.98 -10.20
N ASP A 89 -11.93 20.22 -10.13
CA ASP A 89 -12.80 20.79 -11.16
C ASP A 89 -12.06 21.09 -12.48
N ASN A 90 -10.74 21.29 -12.43
CA ASN A 90 -9.90 21.56 -13.60
C ASN A 90 -9.15 20.31 -14.15
N LEU A 91 -9.47 19.11 -13.66
CA LEU A 91 -8.95 17.80 -14.10
C LEU A 91 -9.98 17.02 -14.94
#